data_AF-A0A2Z6P671-F1
#
_entry.id   AF-A0A2Z6P671-F1
#
_cell.length_a   1.000
_cell.length_b   1.000
_cell.length_c   1.000
_cell.angle_alpha   90.00
_cell.angle_beta   90.00
_cell.angle_gamma   90.00
#
_symmetry.space_group_name_H-M   'P 1'
#
loop_
_entity.id
_entity.type
_entity.pdbx_description
1 polymer ?
#
loop_
_entity_poly.entity_id
_entity_poly.type
_entity_poly.pdbx_seq_one_letter_code
_entity_poly.pdbx_strand_id
1 'polypeptide(L)'
;MNVPKLEKLIWKFNAVTDVTVFENSNLLHEASIGFFMLKEGKVNMGRLQSANDFFSGLSHVRSLTLESQTIEILSKYNIIIQPFYNLKSLELHTGLKKRNVQALAFLFRSSPTLHTLILEIINDYKIERKQWNRDLWSITSTEEEQYWESQIPCLKSFLQHLKVVKIQGFLDCANEVTLAKFLLKHGKALEEMIVCSGYSNRRDTLRRQNIRSQMMGFSWASSNAKVEFQ
;
A
#
# COMPACT_ATOMS: atom_id res chain seq x y z
N MET A 1 17.11 18.68 8.69
CA MET A 1 16.65 18.83 10.10
C MET A 1 17.51 17.88 10.93
N ASN A 2 18.28 18.38 11.90
CA ASN A 2 19.15 17.56 12.75
C ASN A 2 18.50 17.41 14.13
N VAL A 3 17.77 16.30 14.35
CA VAL A 3 17.04 16.03 15.60
C VAL A 3 17.26 14.57 16.00
N PRO A 4 18.39 14.26 16.65
CA PRO A 4 18.82 12.88 16.88
C PRO A 4 17.97 12.13 17.92
N LYS A 5 17.10 12.83 18.65
CA LYS A 5 16.15 12.28 19.63
C LYS A 5 14.71 12.24 19.14
N LEU A 6 14.49 12.45 17.84
CA LEU A 6 13.14 12.46 17.29
C LEU A 6 12.58 11.04 17.23
N GLU A 7 11.51 10.78 17.98
CA GLU A 7 10.83 9.48 18.02
C GLU A 7 9.65 9.38 17.05
N LYS A 8 8.97 10.50 16.82
CA LYS A 8 7.81 10.62 15.93
C LYS A 8 7.99 11.78 14.96
N LEU A 9 7.81 11.53 13.67
CA LEU A 9 7.86 12.53 12.62
C LEU A 9 6.49 12.64 11.94
N ILE A 10 5.91 13.83 11.92
CA ILE A 10 4.73 14.13 11.10
C ILE A 10 5.17 15.18 10.08
N TRP A 11 5.25 14.77 8.82
CA TRP A 11 5.68 15.59 7.70
C TRP A 11 4.61 15.56 6.60
N LYS A 12 3.53 16.30 6.79
CA LYS A 12 2.40 16.34 5.85
C LYS A 12 2.25 17.72 5.21
N PHE A 13 1.76 17.73 3.98
CA PHE A 13 1.51 18.94 3.16
C PHE A 13 2.74 19.81 2.93
N ASN A 14 3.91 19.19 2.80
CA ASN A 14 5.17 19.89 2.56
C ASN A 14 5.67 19.65 1.13
N ALA A 15 6.27 20.67 0.52
CA ALA A 15 6.95 20.52 -0.76
C ALA A 15 8.33 19.87 -0.56
N VAL A 16 8.72 18.94 -1.43
CA VAL A 16 10.11 18.53 -1.53
C VAL A 16 10.88 19.58 -2.34
N THR A 17 11.86 20.17 -1.68
CA THR A 17 12.85 21.08 -2.26
C THR A 17 14.18 20.36 -2.47
N ASP A 18 15.05 20.94 -3.28
CA ASP A 18 16.40 20.47 -3.62
C ASP A 18 17.35 20.41 -2.40
N VAL A 19 16.92 20.92 -1.23
CA VAL A 19 17.68 20.95 0.04
C VAL A 19 16.99 20.17 1.16
N THR A 20 15.97 19.36 0.82
CA THR A 20 15.22 18.60 1.83
C THR A 20 16.09 17.45 2.35
N VAL A 21 16.81 17.70 3.44
CA VAL A 21 17.65 16.69 4.10
C VAL A 21 17.03 16.36 5.45
N PHE A 22 16.59 15.12 5.60
CA PHE A 22 16.26 14.53 6.89
C PHE A 22 17.44 13.63 7.30
N GLU A 23 18.20 14.06 8.30
CA GLU A 23 19.28 13.23 8.83
C GLU A 23 18.68 12.08 9.63
N ASN A 24 19.23 10.89 9.41
CA ASN A 24 18.76 9.67 10.05
C ASN A 24 18.77 9.80 11.57
N SER A 25 17.63 9.54 12.20
CA SER A 25 17.49 9.44 13.65
C SER A 25 17.27 7.98 14.00
N ASN A 26 18.23 7.36 14.69
CA ASN A 26 18.11 5.97 15.15
C ASN A 26 16.96 5.76 16.15
N LEU A 27 16.45 6.85 16.73
CA LEU A 27 15.33 6.84 17.67
C LEU A 27 13.98 7.04 16.98
N LEU A 28 13.95 7.33 15.67
CA LEU A 28 12.71 7.52 14.95
C LEU A 28 11.98 6.19 14.78
N HIS A 29 10.85 6.06 15.45
CA HIS A 29 10.04 4.84 15.45
C HIS A 29 8.79 4.98 14.59
N GLU A 30 8.22 6.17 14.51
CA GLU A 30 6.98 6.44 13.79
C GLU A 30 7.15 7.62 12.83
N ALA A 31 6.71 7.46 11.58
CA ALA A 31 6.71 8.53 10.60
C ALA A 31 5.39 8.58 9.83
N SER A 32 4.85 9.79 9.64
CA SER A 32 3.67 10.03 8.82
C SER A 32 3.99 11.08 7.76
N ILE A 33 4.09 10.64 6.51
CA ILE A 33 4.70 11.39 5.41
C ILE A 33 3.67 11.67 4.33
N GLY A 34 3.52 12.94 3.99
CA GLY A 34 2.71 13.42 2.89
C GLY A 34 3.33 14.63 2.25
N PHE A 35 4.30 14.43 1.36
CA PHE A 35 4.90 15.52 0.59
C PHE A 35 4.42 15.53 -0.86
N PHE A 36 4.53 16.70 -1.49
CA PHE A 36 4.25 16.92 -2.90
C PHE A 36 5.47 17.49 -3.65
N MET A 37 5.50 17.31 -4.96
CA MET A 37 6.45 18.00 -5.86
C MET A 37 5.79 19.24 -6.44
N LEU A 38 6.40 20.41 -6.26
CA LEU A 38 5.94 21.64 -6.93
C LEU A 38 6.04 21.49 -8.45
N LYS A 39 5.00 21.93 -9.16
CA LYS A 39 4.84 21.80 -10.62
C LYS A 39 5.69 22.78 -11.43
N GLU A 40 6.51 23.61 -10.78
CA GLU A 40 7.35 24.58 -11.47
C GLU A 40 8.52 23.86 -12.16
N GLY A 41 8.40 23.71 -13.48
CA GLY A 41 9.43 23.13 -14.37
C GLY A 41 9.45 21.60 -14.45
N LYS A 42 10.37 21.06 -15.27
CA LYS A 42 10.74 19.64 -15.22
C LYS A 42 11.29 19.37 -13.82
N VAL A 43 10.80 18.34 -13.14
CA VAL A 43 11.39 17.88 -11.87
C VAL A 43 12.88 17.65 -12.10
N ASN A 44 13.72 18.43 -11.43
CA ASN A 44 15.16 18.33 -11.56
C ASN A 44 15.68 17.14 -10.73
N MET A 45 16.88 16.67 -11.08
CA MET A 45 17.52 15.55 -10.37
C MET A 45 17.73 15.84 -8.88
N GLY A 46 17.92 17.11 -8.49
CA GLY A 46 18.09 17.54 -7.11
C GLY A 46 16.90 17.17 -6.23
N ARG A 47 15.67 17.49 -6.65
CA ARG A 47 14.46 17.14 -5.88
C ARG A 47 14.25 15.64 -5.75
N LEU A 48 14.57 14.87 -6.79
CA LEU A 48 14.49 13.41 -6.74
C LEU A 48 15.50 12.85 -5.75
N GLN A 49 16.72 13.37 -5.75
CA GLN A 49 17.74 12.99 -4.78
C GLN A 49 17.31 13.35 -3.37
N SER A 50 16.81 14.56 -3.12
CA SER A 50 16.30 14.95 -1.81
C SER A 50 15.14 14.07 -1.34
N ALA A 51 14.25 13.64 -2.25
CA ALA A 51 13.20 12.69 -1.91
C ALA A 51 13.77 11.30 -1.53
N ASN A 52 14.78 10.80 -2.27
CA ASN A 52 15.47 9.56 -1.95
C ASN A 52 16.20 9.64 -0.59
N ASP A 53 16.89 10.74 -0.33
CA ASP A 53 17.62 10.98 0.91
C ASP A 53 16.65 11.06 2.09
N PHE A 54 15.52 11.74 1.90
CA PHE A 54 14.45 11.81 2.88
C PHE A 54 13.94 10.41 3.25
N PHE A 55 13.63 9.55 2.27
CA PHE A 55 13.23 8.17 2.54
C PHE A 55 14.34 7.33 3.18
N SER A 56 15.60 7.56 2.82
CA SER A 56 16.74 6.86 3.41
C SER A 56 16.87 7.18 4.90
N GLY A 57 16.58 8.41 5.30
CA GLY A 57 16.49 8.81 6.71
C GLY A 57 15.34 8.18 7.49
N LEU A 58 14.39 7.51 6.81
CA LEU A 58 13.28 6.77 7.43
C LEU A 58 13.54 5.25 7.51
N SER A 59 14.73 4.77 7.11
CA SER A 59 15.04 3.33 7.02
C SER A 59 14.86 2.54 8.32
N HIS A 60 14.98 3.20 9.48
CA HIS A 60 14.88 2.56 10.81
C HIS A 60 13.47 2.59 11.43
N VAL A 61 12.49 3.25 10.80
CA VAL A 61 11.16 3.38 11.39
C VAL A 61 10.46 2.03 11.52
N ARG A 62 9.64 1.91 12.56
CA ARG A 62 8.82 0.72 12.83
C ARG A 62 7.39 0.89 12.34
N SER A 63 6.89 2.12 12.27
CA SER A 63 5.58 2.46 11.71
C SER A 63 5.71 3.59 10.71
N LEU A 64 5.16 3.40 9.51
CA LEU A 64 5.18 4.38 8.44
C LEU A 64 3.78 4.57 7.86
N THR A 65 3.30 5.80 7.81
CA THR A 65 2.09 6.18 7.08
C THR A 65 2.49 7.03 5.86
N LEU A 66 2.02 6.68 4.67
CA LEU A 66 2.26 7.43 3.44
C LEU A 66 0.95 7.95 2.85
N GLU A 67 0.89 9.26 2.64
CA GLU A 67 -0.24 9.93 2.00
C GLU A 67 -0.24 9.73 0.47
N SER A 68 -1.42 9.91 -0.13
CA SER A 68 -1.66 9.66 -1.56
C SER A 68 -0.71 10.38 -2.49
N GLN A 69 -0.43 11.66 -2.23
CA GLN A 69 0.48 12.47 -3.03
C GLN A 69 1.89 11.89 -3.07
N THR A 70 2.36 11.35 -1.95
CA THR A 70 3.68 10.73 -1.85
C THR A 70 3.73 9.43 -2.66
N ILE A 71 2.69 8.59 -2.57
CA ILE A 71 2.60 7.35 -3.35
C ILE A 71 2.53 7.64 -4.86
N GLU A 72 1.84 8.70 -5.27
CA GLU A 72 1.82 9.13 -6.68
C GLU A 72 3.18 9.57 -7.19
N ILE A 73 4.00 10.21 -6.35
CA ILE A 73 5.37 10.60 -6.70
C ILE A 73 6.26 9.36 -6.82
N LEU A 74 6.15 8.41 -5.88
CA LEU A 74 6.86 7.12 -5.96
C LEU A 74 6.54 6.41 -7.29
N SER A 75 5.26 6.35 -7.65
CA SER A 75 4.77 5.78 -8.91
C SER A 75 5.32 6.50 -10.14
N LYS A 76 5.33 7.84 -10.14
CA LYS A 76 5.66 8.64 -11.31
C LYS A 76 7.17 8.72 -11.58
N TYR A 77 7.98 8.75 -10.53
CA TYR A 77 9.41 9.08 -10.63
C TYR A 77 10.34 7.91 -10.31
N ASN A 78 9.82 6.72 -9.99
CA ASN A 78 10.61 5.54 -9.67
C ASN A 78 11.68 5.82 -8.60
N ILE A 79 11.30 6.56 -7.56
CA ILE A 79 12.16 6.89 -6.41
C ILE A 79 12.74 5.60 -5.83
N ILE A 80 14.07 5.57 -5.66
CA ILE A 80 14.77 4.41 -5.12
C ILE A 80 14.75 4.54 -3.62
N ILE A 81 13.96 3.69 -2.97
CA ILE A 81 13.86 3.63 -1.53
C ILE A 81 14.72 2.47 -1.03
N GLN A 82 15.56 2.73 -0.03
CA GLN A 82 16.28 1.68 0.68
C GLN A 82 15.30 0.76 1.42
N PRO A 83 15.61 -0.54 1.60
CA PRO A 83 14.71 -1.43 2.32
C PRO A 83 14.51 -1.01 3.78
N PHE A 84 13.24 -0.99 4.21
CA PHE A 84 12.83 -0.75 5.58
C PHE A 84 12.84 -2.07 6.38
N TYR A 85 14.03 -2.52 6.78
CA TYR A 85 14.18 -3.80 7.49
C TYR A 85 13.49 -3.83 8.87
N ASN A 86 13.30 -2.67 9.49
CA ASN A 86 12.70 -2.54 10.83
C ASN A 86 11.19 -2.30 10.80
N LEU A 87 10.61 -2.07 9.61
CA LEU A 87 9.22 -1.68 9.47
C LEU A 87 8.28 -2.83 9.86
N LYS A 88 7.40 -2.58 10.82
CA LYS A 88 6.39 -3.51 11.31
C LYS A 88 4.99 -3.12 10.87
N SER A 89 4.69 -1.82 10.80
CA SER A 89 3.40 -1.32 10.35
C SER A 89 3.56 -0.36 9.18
N LEU A 90 2.77 -0.56 8.13
CA LEU A 90 2.73 0.31 6.96
C LEU A 90 1.28 0.67 6.67
N GLU A 91 0.99 1.96 6.65
CA GLU A 91 -0.31 2.51 6.30
C GLU A 91 -0.19 3.34 5.03
N LEU A 92 -1.04 3.06 4.05
CA LEU A 92 -0.98 3.67 2.72
C LEU A 92 -2.34 4.27 2.38
N HIS A 93 -2.38 5.57 2.16
CA HIS A 93 -3.57 6.27 1.70
C HIS A 93 -3.49 6.41 0.18
N THR A 94 -4.19 5.60 -0.60
CA THR A 94 -4.03 5.63 -2.06
C THR A 94 -5.23 5.09 -2.82
N GLY A 95 -5.40 5.51 -4.07
CA GLY A 95 -6.29 4.83 -5.00
C GLY A 95 -5.61 3.63 -5.67
N LEU A 96 -6.36 2.57 -5.97
CA LEU A 96 -5.85 1.38 -6.68
C LEU A 96 -6.03 1.51 -8.20
N LYS A 97 -5.33 2.48 -8.81
CA LYS A 97 -5.19 2.65 -10.28
C LYS A 97 -3.94 1.89 -10.77
N LYS A 98 -3.89 1.48 -12.05
CA LYS A 98 -2.76 0.72 -12.65
C LYS A 98 -1.37 1.32 -12.33
N ARG A 99 -1.24 2.65 -12.36
CA ARG A 99 0.00 3.36 -12.00
C ARG A 99 0.42 3.15 -10.53
N ASN A 100 -0.55 3.13 -9.60
CA ASN A 100 -0.28 3.06 -8.18
C ASN A 100 0.04 1.62 -7.74
N VAL A 101 -0.50 0.62 -8.44
CA VAL A 101 -0.21 -0.81 -8.20
C VAL A 101 1.29 -1.10 -8.26
N GLN A 102 2.02 -0.48 -9.20
CA GLN A 102 3.48 -0.62 -9.29
C GLN A 102 4.21 -0.02 -8.08
N ALA A 103 3.78 1.15 -7.61
CA ALA A 103 4.34 1.76 -6.41
C ALA A 103 4.08 0.92 -5.15
N LEU A 104 2.92 0.27 -5.08
CA LEU A 104 2.60 -0.65 -3.98
C LEU A 104 3.52 -1.88 -3.99
N ALA A 105 3.69 -2.53 -5.14
CA ALA A 105 4.61 -3.65 -5.27
C ALA A 105 6.04 -3.26 -4.88
N PHE A 106 6.47 -2.06 -5.26
CA PHE A 106 7.76 -1.51 -4.85
C PHE A 106 7.86 -1.31 -3.33
N LEU A 107 6.86 -0.70 -2.70
CA LEU A 107 6.81 -0.51 -1.25
C LEU A 107 6.81 -1.83 -0.47
N PHE A 108 6.08 -2.84 -0.95
CA PHE A 108 6.06 -4.18 -0.36
C PHE A 108 7.43 -4.86 -0.47
N ARG A 109 8.09 -4.74 -1.63
CA ARG A 109 9.46 -5.24 -1.83
C ARG A 109 10.45 -4.56 -0.89
N SER A 110 10.28 -3.26 -0.66
CA SER A 110 11.11 -2.49 0.27
C SER A 110 10.74 -2.73 1.74
N SER A 111 9.72 -3.52 2.06
CA SER A 111 9.27 -3.78 3.44
C SER A 111 9.32 -5.27 3.80
N PRO A 112 10.51 -5.91 3.78
CA PRO A 112 10.64 -7.37 3.80
C PRO A 112 10.21 -8.04 5.11
N THR A 113 10.11 -7.31 6.21
CA THR A 113 9.73 -7.83 7.55
C THR A 113 8.39 -7.27 8.05
N LEU A 114 7.60 -6.68 7.14
CA LEU A 114 6.33 -6.05 7.47
C LEU A 114 5.38 -7.04 8.14
N HIS A 115 4.76 -6.60 9.23
CA HIS A 115 3.80 -7.39 9.99
C HIS A 115 2.36 -6.97 9.69
N THR A 116 2.09 -5.67 9.69
CA THR A 116 0.76 -5.08 9.48
C THR A 116 0.77 -4.18 8.26
N LEU A 117 -0.19 -4.39 7.36
CA LEU A 117 -0.49 -3.52 6.23
C LEU A 117 -1.88 -2.92 6.40
N ILE A 118 -1.98 -1.60 6.36
CA ILE A 118 -3.24 -0.86 6.32
C ILE A 118 -3.32 -0.13 4.97
N LEU A 119 -4.37 -0.41 4.21
CA LEU A 119 -4.67 0.26 2.94
C LEU A 119 -5.93 1.11 3.14
N GLU A 120 -5.78 2.43 3.10
CA GLU A 120 -6.92 3.35 3.03
C GLU A 120 -7.17 3.73 1.57
N ILE A 121 -8.19 3.12 0.97
CA ILE A 121 -8.49 3.32 -0.44
C ILE A 121 -9.20 4.66 -0.63
N ILE A 122 -8.48 5.62 -1.21
CA ILE A 122 -9.04 6.92 -1.57
C ILE A 122 -9.60 6.84 -2.98
N ASN A 123 -10.93 6.78 -3.06
CA ASN A 123 -11.64 6.75 -4.32
C ASN A 123 -11.87 8.16 -4.86
N ASP A 124 -11.34 8.40 -6.05
CA ASP A 124 -11.69 9.56 -6.85
C ASP A 124 -13.14 9.34 -7.32
N TYR A 125 -14.06 10.24 -7.00
CA TYR A 125 -15.49 10.14 -7.34
C TYR A 125 -15.75 10.00 -8.87
N LYS A 126 -14.70 10.21 -9.67
CA LYS A 126 -14.66 10.04 -11.13
C LYS A 126 -14.21 8.65 -11.60
N ILE A 127 -13.75 7.75 -10.72
CA ILE A 127 -13.61 6.35 -11.08
C ILE A 127 -15.03 5.87 -11.29
N GLU A 128 -15.42 5.89 -12.57
CA GLU A 128 -16.71 5.44 -13.00
C GLU A 128 -17.01 4.11 -12.31
N ARG A 129 -18.27 3.96 -11.89
CA ARG A 129 -18.90 2.69 -11.49
C ARG A 129 -18.89 1.66 -12.64
N LYS A 130 -17.84 1.66 -13.48
CA LYS A 130 -17.64 0.78 -14.61
C LYS A 130 -17.45 -0.62 -14.06
N GLN A 131 -18.56 -1.33 -14.17
CA GLN A 131 -18.69 -2.78 -14.14
C GLN A 131 -18.21 -3.39 -12.82
N TRP A 132 -19.11 -3.37 -11.84
CA TRP A 132 -19.26 -4.58 -11.03
C TRP A 132 -19.37 -5.76 -11.99
N ASN A 133 -18.31 -6.55 -12.07
CA ASN A 133 -18.35 -7.84 -12.72
C ASN A 133 -18.58 -8.85 -11.61
N ARG A 134 -19.73 -9.52 -11.63
CA ARG A 134 -20.14 -10.53 -10.64
C ARG A 134 -19.05 -11.61 -10.46
N ASP A 135 -18.19 -11.75 -11.47
CA ASP A 135 -17.21 -12.80 -11.62
C ASP A 135 -15.76 -12.36 -11.36
N LEU A 136 -15.49 -11.15 -10.84
CA LEU A 136 -14.10 -10.73 -10.57
C LEU A 136 -13.36 -11.70 -9.64
N TRP A 137 -14.07 -12.36 -8.74
CA TRP A 137 -13.48 -13.37 -7.87
C TRP A 137 -13.33 -14.76 -8.51
N SER A 138 -14.16 -15.09 -9.50
CA SER A 138 -14.18 -16.39 -10.19
C SER A 138 -13.37 -16.40 -11.49
N ILE A 139 -13.14 -15.24 -12.11
CA ILE A 139 -12.25 -15.11 -13.28
C ILE A 139 -10.82 -15.33 -12.80
N THR A 140 -10.22 -16.38 -13.34
CA THR A 140 -8.79 -16.65 -13.25
C THR A 140 -8.11 -16.02 -14.46
N SER A 141 -7.10 -15.18 -14.26
CA SER A 141 -6.23 -14.58 -15.28
C SER A 141 -6.69 -13.24 -15.88
N THR A 142 -6.81 -12.22 -15.05
CA THR A 142 -6.74 -10.82 -15.51
C THR A 142 -5.28 -10.37 -15.69
N GLU A 143 -5.01 -9.33 -16.49
CA GLU A 143 -3.66 -8.74 -16.61
C GLU A 143 -3.12 -8.32 -15.24
N GLU A 144 -4.00 -7.81 -14.38
CA GLU A 144 -3.69 -7.41 -13.02
C GLU A 144 -3.22 -8.59 -12.17
N GLU A 145 -3.88 -9.76 -12.28
CA GLU A 145 -3.48 -10.97 -11.55
C GLU A 145 -2.11 -11.44 -12.02
N GLN A 146 -1.87 -11.49 -13.34
CA GLN A 146 -0.57 -11.87 -13.90
C GLN A 146 0.54 -10.94 -13.44
N TYR A 147 0.27 -9.63 -13.34
CA TYR A 147 1.22 -8.67 -12.79
C TYR A 147 1.63 -9.06 -11.37
N TRP A 148 0.68 -9.26 -10.46
CA TRP A 148 1.02 -9.62 -9.07
C TRP A 148 1.72 -10.96 -8.95
N GLU A 149 1.30 -11.97 -9.72
CA GLU A 149 1.97 -13.27 -9.76
C GLU A 149 3.44 -13.14 -10.21
N SER A 150 3.73 -12.25 -11.17
CA SER A 150 5.12 -11.98 -11.58
C SER A 150 5.99 -11.34 -10.48
N GLN A 151 5.38 -10.71 -9.48
CA GLN A 151 6.09 -10.07 -8.37
C GLN A 151 6.46 -11.03 -7.24
N ILE A 152 5.93 -12.26 -7.22
CA ILE A 152 6.12 -13.24 -6.14
C ILE A 152 7.60 -13.43 -5.75
N PRO A 153 8.55 -13.63 -6.69
CA PRO A 153 9.95 -13.84 -6.32
C PRO A 153 10.54 -12.68 -5.51
N CYS A 154 10.16 -11.45 -5.85
CA CYS A 154 10.61 -10.24 -5.17
C CYS A 154 9.86 -9.97 -3.86
N LEU A 155 8.63 -10.47 -3.72
CA LEU A 155 7.78 -10.27 -2.55
C LEU A 155 7.82 -11.42 -1.55
N LYS A 156 8.63 -12.46 -1.79
CA LYS A 156 8.70 -13.66 -0.94
C LYS A 156 8.88 -13.34 0.54
N SER A 157 9.81 -12.47 0.90
CA SER A 157 10.05 -12.10 2.31
C SER A 157 8.84 -11.40 2.90
N PHE A 158 8.29 -10.40 2.20
CA PHE A 158 7.09 -9.68 2.63
C PHE A 158 5.92 -10.65 2.90
N LEU A 159 5.64 -11.56 1.96
CA LEU A 159 4.55 -12.54 2.07
C LEU A 159 4.74 -13.57 3.19
N GLN A 160 5.98 -13.80 3.63
CA GLN A 160 6.31 -14.71 4.74
C GLN A 160 6.19 -14.06 6.12
N HIS A 161 6.14 -12.72 6.21
CA HIS A 161 6.09 -12.00 7.48
C HIS A 161 4.78 -11.24 7.70
N LEU A 162 4.04 -10.94 6.62
CA LEU A 162 2.76 -10.26 6.69
C LEU A 162 1.73 -11.11 7.43
N LYS A 163 1.26 -10.60 8.57
CA LYS A 163 0.28 -11.29 9.43
C LYS A 163 -1.09 -10.61 9.41
N VAL A 164 -1.12 -9.28 9.34
CA VAL A 164 -2.38 -8.52 9.43
C VAL A 164 -2.52 -7.60 8.22
N VAL A 165 -3.66 -7.68 7.55
CA VAL A 165 -4.02 -6.79 6.46
C VAL A 165 -5.36 -6.12 6.78
N LYS A 166 -5.42 -4.80 6.73
CA LYS A 166 -6.66 -4.03 6.82
C LYS A 166 -6.86 -3.23 5.54
N ILE A 167 -7.96 -3.47 4.85
CA ILE A 167 -8.34 -2.74 3.63
C ILE A 167 -9.58 -1.91 3.94
N GLN A 168 -9.45 -0.59 3.89
CA GLN A 168 -10.54 0.35 4.12
C GLN A 168 -10.97 1.00 2.81
N GLY A 169 -12.26 1.27 2.67
CA GLY A 169 -12.78 1.92 1.46
C GLY A 169 -12.97 0.96 0.29
N PHE A 170 -13.06 -0.35 0.54
CA PHE A 170 -13.18 -1.37 -0.49
C PHE A 170 -14.49 -1.21 -1.28
N LEU A 171 -14.37 -1.04 -2.58
CA LEU A 171 -15.47 -0.91 -3.54
C LEU A 171 -15.52 -2.08 -4.52
N ASP A 172 -14.72 -3.13 -4.34
CA ASP A 172 -14.76 -4.37 -5.13
C ASP A 172 -14.55 -4.10 -6.63
N CYS A 173 -13.60 -3.21 -6.91
CA CYS A 173 -13.07 -2.99 -8.26
C CYS A 173 -11.95 -4.00 -8.55
N ALA A 174 -11.68 -4.27 -9.84
CA ALA A 174 -10.74 -5.30 -10.28
C ALA A 174 -9.37 -5.25 -9.56
N ASN A 175 -8.72 -4.08 -9.48
CA ASN A 175 -7.42 -3.94 -8.81
C ASN A 175 -7.48 -4.26 -7.30
N GLU A 176 -8.57 -3.90 -6.63
CA GLU A 176 -8.74 -4.14 -5.19
C GLU A 176 -8.95 -5.63 -4.92
N VAL A 177 -9.82 -6.25 -5.70
CA VAL A 177 -10.08 -7.69 -5.67
C VAL A 177 -8.81 -8.47 -5.95
N THR A 178 -8.09 -8.13 -7.02
CA THR A 178 -6.87 -8.81 -7.40
C THR A 178 -5.79 -8.69 -6.33
N LEU A 179 -5.61 -7.52 -5.71
CA LEU A 179 -4.66 -7.35 -4.61
C LEU A 179 -5.06 -8.20 -3.39
N ALA A 180 -6.34 -8.17 -3.00
CA ALA A 180 -6.84 -8.96 -1.88
C ALA A 180 -6.68 -10.47 -2.14
N LYS A 181 -7.03 -10.94 -3.34
CA LYS A 181 -6.78 -12.33 -3.79
C LYS A 181 -5.30 -12.70 -3.67
N PHE A 182 -4.42 -11.86 -4.21
CA PHE A 182 -2.98 -12.10 -4.19
C PHE A 182 -2.46 -12.27 -2.77
N LEU A 183 -2.87 -11.40 -1.85
CA LEU A 183 -2.47 -11.48 -0.44
C LEU A 183 -3.01 -12.74 0.25
N LEU A 184 -4.26 -13.14 0.00
CA LEU A 184 -4.82 -14.39 0.55
C LEU A 184 -4.16 -15.64 -0.01
N LYS A 185 -3.89 -15.64 -1.33
CA LYS A 185 -3.33 -16.78 -2.05
C LYS A 185 -1.86 -17.04 -1.71
N HIS A 186 -1.11 -15.99 -1.36
CA HIS A 186 0.36 -16.10 -1.19
C HIS A 186 0.88 -15.68 0.19
N GLY A 187 0.07 -15.02 1.02
CA GLY A 187 0.42 -14.61 2.38
C GLY A 187 0.47 -15.80 3.34
N LYS A 188 1.63 -16.47 3.41
CA LYS A 188 1.80 -17.72 4.18
C LYS A 188 1.72 -17.53 5.69
N ALA A 189 2.05 -16.34 6.19
CA ALA A 189 1.96 -16.00 7.60
C ALA A 189 0.71 -15.20 7.95
N LEU A 190 -0.21 -15.01 6.99
CA LEU A 190 -1.41 -14.21 7.20
C LEU A 190 -2.28 -14.83 8.29
N GLU A 191 -2.58 -14.07 9.32
CA GLU A 191 -3.43 -14.44 10.45
C GLU A 191 -4.79 -13.74 10.33
N GLU A 192 -4.81 -12.52 9.82
CA GLU A 192 -6.03 -11.71 9.76
C GLU A 192 -6.06 -10.80 8.52
N MET A 193 -7.20 -10.78 7.84
CA MET A 193 -7.54 -9.81 6.80
C MET A 193 -8.90 -9.18 7.08
N ILE A 194 -8.91 -7.88 7.35
CA ILE A 194 -10.13 -7.10 7.60
C ILE A 194 -10.44 -6.26 6.36
N VAL A 195 -11.64 -6.43 5.79
CA VAL A 195 -12.10 -5.66 4.64
C VAL A 195 -13.28 -4.79 5.07
N CYS A 196 -13.05 -3.49 5.15
CA CYS A 196 -14.07 -2.49 5.46
C CYS A 196 -14.62 -1.90 4.16
N SER A 197 -15.92 -2.03 3.96
CA SER A 197 -16.58 -1.49 2.76
C SER A 197 -16.49 0.04 2.74
N GLY A 198 -16.27 0.63 1.57
CA GLY A 198 -16.40 2.08 1.39
C GLY A 198 -17.86 2.55 1.50
N TYR A 199 -18.07 3.87 1.42
CA TYR A 199 -19.41 4.46 1.33
C TYR A 199 -20.12 4.03 0.04
N SER A 200 -20.78 2.87 0.07
CA SER A 200 -21.70 2.40 -0.96
C SER A 200 -23.15 2.55 -0.49
N ASN A 201 -24.06 2.85 -1.42
CA ASN A 201 -25.49 2.95 -1.11
C ASN A 201 -25.98 1.68 -0.42
N ARG A 202 -26.86 1.83 0.59
CA ARG A 202 -27.47 0.73 1.39
C ARG A 202 -28.09 -0.43 0.59
N ARG A 203 -28.23 -0.30 -0.73
CA ARG A 203 -28.78 -1.31 -1.64
C ARG A 203 -27.79 -2.40 -2.08
N ASP A 204 -26.54 -2.37 -1.61
CA ASP A 204 -25.47 -3.28 -2.08
C ASP A 204 -25.18 -4.46 -1.11
N THR A 205 -26.15 -4.86 -0.28
CA THR A 205 -26.00 -5.93 0.72
C THR A 205 -25.74 -7.30 0.06
N LEU A 206 -26.44 -7.60 -1.04
CA LEU A 206 -26.25 -8.85 -1.79
C LEU A 206 -24.84 -8.94 -2.39
N ARG A 207 -24.28 -7.81 -2.85
CA ARG A 207 -22.92 -7.75 -3.37
C ARG A 207 -21.90 -8.04 -2.28
N ARG A 208 -22.04 -7.42 -1.11
CA ARG A 208 -21.16 -7.69 0.06
C ARG A 208 -21.20 -9.16 0.46
N GLN A 209 -22.39 -9.77 0.46
CA GLN A 209 -22.55 -11.20 0.72
C GLN A 209 -21.87 -12.06 -0.36
N ASN A 210 -21.97 -11.67 -1.63
CA ASN A 210 -21.33 -12.41 -2.73
C ASN A 210 -19.80 -12.31 -2.66
N ILE A 211 -19.24 -11.11 -2.45
CA ILE A 211 -17.80 -10.91 -2.25
C ILE A 211 -17.31 -11.77 -1.09
N ARG A 212 -18.02 -11.73 0.05
CA ARG A 212 -17.70 -12.55 1.22
C ARG A 212 -17.71 -14.03 0.88
N SER A 213 -18.77 -14.52 0.24
CA SER A 213 -18.87 -15.93 -0.19
C SER A 213 -17.69 -16.33 -1.08
N GLN A 214 -17.35 -15.49 -2.05
CA GLN A 214 -16.27 -15.74 -3.00
C GLN A 214 -14.88 -15.71 -2.35
N MET A 215 -14.61 -14.76 -1.44
CA MET A 215 -13.35 -14.70 -0.67
C MET A 215 -13.17 -15.92 0.23
N MET A 216 -14.26 -16.38 0.87
CA MET A 216 -14.26 -17.56 1.73
C MET A 216 -14.17 -18.88 0.95
N GLY A 217 -14.59 -18.89 -0.32
CA GLY A 217 -14.51 -20.06 -1.20
C GLY A 217 -13.12 -20.27 -1.84
N PHE A 218 -12.18 -19.36 -1.62
CA PHE A 218 -10.84 -19.42 -2.20
C PHE A 218 -9.87 -20.23 -1.34
N SER A 219 -8.90 -20.90 -1.96
CA SER A 219 -7.82 -21.57 -1.22
C SER A 219 -6.80 -20.55 -0.73
N TRP A 220 -6.69 -20.42 0.59
CA TRP A 220 -5.73 -19.51 1.22
C TRP A 220 -4.38 -20.20 1.44
N ALA A 221 -3.29 -19.43 1.35
CA ALA A 221 -1.96 -19.95 1.68
C ALA A 221 -1.80 -20.28 3.17
N SER A 222 -2.44 -19.50 4.03
CA SER A 222 -2.43 -19.69 5.48
C SER A 222 -3.72 -20.35 5.93
N SER A 223 -3.61 -21.49 6.61
CA SER A 223 -4.74 -22.15 7.28
C SER A 223 -5.23 -21.39 8.51
N ASN A 224 -4.43 -20.45 9.02
CA ASN A 224 -4.74 -19.67 10.21
C ASN A 224 -5.37 -18.32 9.87
N ALA A 225 -5.39 -17.94 8.59
CA ALA A 225 -5.96 -16.68 8.15
C ALA A 225 -7.45 -16.63 8.48
N LYS A 226 -7.91 -15.49 8.97
CA LYS A 226 -9.33 -15.16 9.14
C LYS A 226 -9.65 -13.95 8.29
N VAL A 227 -10.80 -13.96 7.63
CA VAL A 227 -11.30 -12.83 6.84
C VAL A 227 -12.53 -12.26 7.50
N GLU A 228 -12.47 -10.99 7.89
CA GLU A 228 -13.58 -10.25 8.49
C GLU A 228 -14.04 -9.14 7.56
N PHE A 229 -15.36 -8.92 7.51
CA PHE A 229 -15.98 -7.86 6.73
C PHE A 229 -16.68 -6.89 7.67
N GLN A 230 -16.32 -5.60 7.58
CA GLN A 230 -16.86 -4.51 8.40
C GLN A 230 -17.60 -3.47 7.54
#